data_AF-M3I9Y6-F1
#
_entry.id   AF-M3I9Y6-F1
#
_cell.length_a   1.000
_cell.length_b   1.000
_cell.length_c   1.000
_cell.angle_alpha   90.00
_cell.angle_beta   90.00
_cell.angle_gamma   90.00
#
_symmetry.space_group_name_H-M   'P 1'
#
loop_
_entity.id
_entity.type
_entity.pdbx_description
1 polymer ?
#
loop_
_entity_poly.entity_id
_entity_poly.type
_entity_poly.pdbx_seq_one_letter_code
_entity_poly.pdbx_strand_id
1 'polypeptide(L)'
;MARKRRNYYKNLGIDTSVRVAKLDASESVARLDTLMHLASGKGIIGRDKLRGVTPNPERIFPGTARALYESNGFLANIVDSVAEDATRAWIEIETNRDKDDLDSNRKGLNISRILMNEMEEFKLQEKITEHIQGSRMNHGGSLLFWGIKSDIPQTNYMLRQPMPETIRNLEFINVIDASRFSVRRKTSDPLSKFYNEPICSVSGVELDSTRAHWLVNSWNWDSQRGISLIEKVYDGIIAIDTALWSTTSLIFEMAVKVLTTDKLDSASPAKTMEFLRLLRHTLSTQSTAMLGKDETLTRLGNSGISDSQLDTLFSFIFKVLSGLSKIPISKILGRTQSVINIGNSDPSDDVSYFEDVSRFQELKVRPIIDQFIKLRIRSTEGQIYKLLNGDFASLDWKFKFKTLCKSSPASEADTNLKNAQADQIYITIGSLSPGEVKQKRFPEMENFDYSQDGGHLDFTEPDLSNPEELNSPVQQ
;
A
#
# COMPACT_ATOMS: atom_id res chain seq x y z
N MET A 1 -21.59 61.62 -6.83
CA MET A 1 -22.69 60.70 -6.42
C MET A 1 -22.87 60.53 -4.90
N ALA A 2 -21.83 60.69 -4.07
CA ALA A 2 -21.93 60.46 -2.62
C ALA A 2 -22.87 61.42 -1.84
N ARG A 3 -23.00 62.68 -2.28
CA ARG A 3 -23.77 63.71 -1.55
C ARG A 3 -25.30 63.52 -1.63
N LYS A 4 -25.81 62.99 -2.76
CA LYS A 4 -27.25 62.69 -2.94
C LYS A 4 -27.71 61.50 -2.09
N ARG A 5 -26.84 60.49 -1.87
CA ARG A 5 -27.15 59.33 -1.03
C ARG A 5 -27.29 59.69 0.45
N ARG A 6 -26.48 60.63 0.97
CA ARG A 6 -26.52 61.04 2.38
C ARG A 6 -27.85 61.69 2.79
N ASN A 7 -28.45 62.50 1.92
CA ASN A 7 -29.75 63.13 2.20
C ASN A 7 -30.91 62.13 2.17
N TYR A 8 -30.83 61.09 1.33
CA TYR A 8 -31.83 60.03 1.25
C TYR A 8 -31.96 59.26 2.58
N TYR A 9 -30.83 58.85 3.18
CA TYR A 9 -30.85 58.12 4.46
C TYR A 9 -31.23 58.99 5.67
N LYS A 10 -30.94 60.30 5.61
CA LYS A 10 -31.31 61.25 6.68
C LYS A 10 -32.83 61.49 6.76
N ASN A 11 -33.50 61.51 5.61
CA ASN A 11 -34.97 61.65 5.53
C ASN A 11 -35.72 60.38 5.99
N LEU A 12 -35.03 59.23 5.99
CA LEU A 12 -35.54 57.94 6.52
C LEU A 12 -35.27 57.76 8.02
N GLY A 13 -34.73 58.79 8.71
CA GLY A 13 -34.39 58.72 10.13
C GLY A 13 -33.16 57.87 10.46
N ILE A 14 -32.39 57.45 9.45
CA ILE A 14 -31.22 56.57 9.63
C ILE A 14 -29.97 57.45 9.77
N ASP A 15 -29.43 57.52 10.98
CA ASP A 15 -28.18 58.24 11.25
C ASP A 15 -27.00 57.49 10.60
N THR A 16 -26.29 58.18 9.70
CA THR A 16 -25.14 57.62 8.96
C THR A 16 -23.80 58.09 9.53
N SER A 17 -23.80 58.64 10.75
CA SER A 17 -22.59 58.93 11.49
C SER A 17 -22.08 57.69 12.22
N VAL A 18 -21.05 57.05 11.66
CA VAL A 18 -20.29 56.04 12.40
C VAL A 18 -19.50 56.77 13.48
N ARG A 19 -19.99 56.72 14.72
CA ARG A 19 -19.20 57.14 15.87
C ARG A 19 -18.07 56.11 16.04
N VAL A 20 -16.86 56.48 15.65
CA VAL A 20 -15.66 55.74 16.04
C VAL A 20 -15.47 56.00 17.53
N ALA A 21 -15.94 55.06 18.36
CA ALA A 21 -15.55 55.02 19.75
C ALA A 21 -14.01 54.86 19.78
N LYS A 22 -13.30 55.81 20.39
CA LYS A 22 -11.93 55.57 20.82
C LYS A 22 -12.00 54.41 21.81
N LEU A 23 -11.54 53.23 21.40
CA LEU A 23 -11.26 52.16 22.34
C LEU A 23 -10.12 52.65 23.24
N ASP A 24 -10.41 52.77 24.54
CA ASP A 24 -9.37 52.86 25.56
C ASP A 24 -8.46 51.64 25.42
N ALA A 25 -7.15 51.88 25.38
CA ALA A 25 -6.13 50.87 25.13
C ALA A 25 -5.86 49.93 26.33
N SER A 26 -6.81 49.80 27.24
CA SER A 26 -6.74 48.90 28.40
C SER A 26 -7.95 47.98 28.38
N GLU A 27 -7.69 46.67 28.27
CA GLU A 27 -8.65 45.57 28.22
C GLU A 27 -9.26 45.27 26.84
N SER A 28 -8.41 45.00 25.86
CA SER A 28 -8.76 43.95 24.90
C SER A 28 -8.74 42.60 25.64
N VAL A 29 -9.87 42.22 26.23
CA VAL A 29 -10.08 40.85 26.71
C VAL A 29 -9.99 39.93 25.50
N ALA A 30 -8.81 39.35 25.31
CA ALA A 30 -8.60 38.30 24.32
C ALA A 30 -9.60 37.19 24.63
N ARG A 31 -10.51 36.90 23.69
CA ARG A 31 -11.41 35.75 23.83
C ARG A 31 -10.55 34.51 24.04
N LEU A 32 -10.75 33.91 25.21
CA LEU A 32 -9.93 32.86 25.81
C LEU A 32 -10.35 31.49 25.27
N ASP A 33 -10.43 31.37 23.94
CA ASP A 33 -10.81 30.13 23.24
C ASP A 33 -9.59 29.46 22.59
N THR A 34 -8.41 29.76 23.12
CA THR A 34 -7.16 29.07 22.77
C THR A 34 -6.55 28.56 24.06
N LEU A 35 -6.23 27.26 24.11
CA LEU A 35 -5.58 26.61 25.25
C LEU A 35 -4.21 27.23 25.50
N MET A 36 -4.15 28.31 26.27
CA MET A 36 -2.92 28.98 26.70
C MET A 36 -2.55 28.50 28.11
N HIS A 37 -1.33 27.99 28.28
CA HIS A 37 -0.85 27.49 29.57
C HIS A 37 0.34 28.33 30.04
N LEU A 38 0.09 29.21 31.02
CA LEU A 38 1.04 30.21 31.52
C LEU A 38 2.31 29.61 32.11
N ALA A 39 2.22 28.45 32.77
CA ALA A 39 3.37 27.80 33.41
C ALA A 39 4.28 27.05 32.42
N SER A 40 3.73 26.51 31.32
CA SER A 40 4.54 25.84 30.29
C SER A 40 4.92 26.75 29.12
N GLY A 41 4.36 27.96 29.08
CA GLY A 41 4.57 28.91 27.98
C GLY A 41 3.80 28.59 26.71
N LYS A 42 2.99 27.51 26.67
CA LYS A 42 2.24 27.08 25.48
C LYS A 42 1.18 28.12 25.09
N GLY A 43 1.19 28.54 23.83
CA GLY A 43 0.33 29.58 23.25
C GLY A 43 0.88 31.00 23.36
N ILE A 44 1.91 31.27 24.19
CA ILE A 44 2.42 32.62 24.45
C ILE A 44 3.51 32.99 23.45
N ILE A 45 3.32 34.09 22.71
CA ILE A 45 4.30 34.63 21.76
C ILE A 45 5.62 34.90 22.48
N GLY A 46 6.72 34.30 22.01
CA GLY A 46 8.08 34.47 22.56
C GLY A 46 8.45 33.53 23.73
N ARG A 47 7.49 32.85 24.36
CA ARG A 47 7.75 31.81 25.39
C ARG A 47 7.41 30.39 24.90
N ASP A 48 6.52 30.27 23.93
CA ASP A 48 6.16 28.99 23.33
C ASP A 48 7.24 28.53 22.33
N LYS A 49 8.10 27.62 22.78
CA LYS A 49 9.13 27.00 21.92
C LYS A 49 8.53 26.22 20.76
N LEU A 50 7.29 25.72 20.87
CA LEU A 50 6.61 24.98 19.82
C LEU A 50 6.03 25.90 18.74
N ARG A 51 5.75 27.17 19.08
CA ARG A 51 5.25 28.16 18.12
C ARG A 51 6.30 28.61 17.10
N GLY A 52 7.59 28.43 17.43
CA GLY A 52 8.71 28.63 16.51
C GLY A 52 9.02 27.41 15.63
N VAL A 53 8.35 26.28 15.84
CA VAL A 53 8.54 25.08 15.01
C VAL A 53 7.71 25.24 13.75
N THR A 54 8.35 25.66 12.67
CA THR A 54 7.76 25.64 11.33
C THR A 54 7.98 24.27 10.70
N PRO A 55 6.99 23.73 9.96
CA PRO A 55 7.21 22.52 9.20
C PRO A 55 8.29 22.77 8.14
N ASN A 56 9.39 22.02 8.25
CA ASN A 56 10.46 22.03 7.25
C ASN A 56 10.45 20.67 6.55
N PRO A 57 9.76 20.53 5.39
CA PRO A 57 9.70 19.26 4.70
C PRO A 57 11.08 18.93 4.12
N GLU A 58 11.61 17.77 4.47
CA GLU A 58 12.81 17.25 3.83
C GLU A 58 12.49 16.86 2.39
N ARG A 59 13.24 17.41 1.45
CA ARG A 59 13.02 17.21 0.02
C ARG A 59 14.09 16.31 -0.54
N ILE A 60 13.69 15.13 -0.99
CA ILE A 60 14.59 14.14 -1.54
C ILE A 60 14.46 14.16 -3.06
N PHE A 61 15.59 14.21 -3.76
CA PHE A 61 15.63 14.11 -5.22
C PHE A 61 15.54 12.65 -5.67
N PRO A 62 15.01 12.35 -6.88
CA PRO A 62 14.81 10.98 -7.34
C PRO A 62 16.06 10.09 -7.26
N GLY A 63 17.25 10.62 -7.59
CA GLY A 63 18.51 9.87 -7.48
C GLY A 63 18.86 9.48 -6.04
N THR A 64 18.65 10.38 -5.08
CA THR A 64 18.88 10.10 -3.66
C THR A 64 17.81 9.16 -3.11
N ALA A 65 16.54 9.31 -3.52
CA ALA A 65 15.46 8.41 -3.15
C ALA A 65 15.76 6.98 -3.60
N ARG A 66 16.31 6.81 -4.81
CA ARG A 66 16.75 5.50 -5.32
C ARG A 66 17.89 4.91 -4.51
N ALA A 67 18.92 5.70 -4.18
CA ALA A 67 20.03 5.25 -3.35
C ALA A 67 19.56 4.83 -1.93
N LEU A 68 18.62 5.56 -1.34
CA LEU A 68 18.02 5.21 -0.06
C LEU A 68 17.25 3.89 -0.14
N TYR A 69 16.44 3.71 -1.19
CA TYR A 69 15.74 2.45 -1.45
C TYR A 69 16.70 1.26 -1.62
N GLU A 70 17.81 1.44 -2.34
CA GLU A 70 18.81 0.37 -2.55
C GLU A 70 19.64 0.06 -1.29
N SER A 71 19.86 1.06 -0.43
CA SER A 71 20.69 0.90 0.78
C SER A 71 19.94 0.36 2.00
N ASN A 72 18.64 0.68 2.15
CA ASN A 72 17.87 0.36 3.36
C ASN A 72 16.73 -0.61 3.05
N GLY A 73 16.84 -1.85 3.57
CA GLY A 73 15.84 -2.90 3.39
C GLY A 73 14.45 -2.57 3.97
N PHE A 74 14.35 -1.76 5.04
CA PHE A 74 13.05 -1.36 5.57
C PHE A 74 12.32 -0.39 4.63
N LEU A 75 13.06 0.52 3.99
CA LEU A 75 12.50 1.39 2.95
C LEU A 75 12.02 0.58 1.74
N ALA A 76 12.81 -0.40 1.32
CA ALA A 76 12.42 -1.31 0.24
C ALA A 76 11.11 -2.03 0.58
N ASN A 77 11.03 -2.67 1.76
CA ASN A 77 9.82 -3.35 2.22
C ASN A 77 8.59 -2.41 2.25
N ILE A 78 8.75 -1.16 2.72
CA ILE A 78 7.66 -0.17 2.81
C ILE A 78 7.14 0.25 1.42
N VAL A 79 8.03 0.39 0.45
CA VAL A 79 7.67 0.73 -0.93
C VAL A 79 7.02 -0.47 -1.61
N ASP A 80 7.64 -1.65 -1.46
CA ASP A 80 7.30 -2.86 -2.20
C ASP A 80 6.03 -3.54 -1.68
N SER A 81 5.79 -3.54 -0.35
CA SER A 81 4.65 -4.24 0.25
C SER A 81 3.31 -3.88 -0.40
N VAL A 82 3.06 -2.58 -0.61
CA VAL A 82 1.79 -2.13 -1.22
C VAL A 82 1.74 -2.44 -2.73
N ALA A 83 2.88 -2.34 -3.42
CA ALA A 83 2.93 -2.62 -4.85
C ALA A 83 2.71 -4.12 -5.12
N GLU A 84 3.40 -4.98 -4.35
CA GLU A 84 3.26 -6.43 -4.43
C GLU A 84 1.88 -6.89 -3.98
N ASP A 85 1.37 -6.42 -2.83
CA ASP A 85 0.04 -6.81 -2.35
C ASP A 85 -1.07 -6.35 -3.31
N ALA A 86 -0.90 -5.20 -3.99
CA ALA A 86 -1.85 -4.71 -4.98
C ALA A 86 -1.86 -5.51 -6.29
N THR A 87 -0.78 -6.20 -6.65
CA THR A 87 -0.71 -6.92 -7.93
C THR A 87 -0.73 -8.44 -7.77
N ARG A 88 -0.34 -9.00 -6.61
CA ARG A 88 -0.17 -10.44 -6.36
C ARG A 88 -1.39 -11.30 -6.65
N ALA A 89 -2.58 -10.90 -6.18
CA ALA A 89 -3.80 -11.69 -6.38
C ALA A 89 -4.39 -11.51 -7.79
N TRP A 90 -3.99 -10.44 -8.48
CA TRP A 90 -4.43 -10.06 -9.82
C TRP A 90 -5.97 -9.95 -9.93
N ILE A 91 -6.51 -10.26 -11.11
CA ILE A 91 -7.90 -10.04 -11.47
C ILE A 91 -8.58 -11.30 -11.99
N GLU A 92 -9.91 -11.26 -12.02
CA GLU A 92 -10.78 -12.16 -12.76
C GLU A 92 -11.57 -11.32 -13.75
N ILE A 93 -11.51 -11.69 -15.03
CA ILE A 93 -12.17 -10.98 -16.14
C ILE A 93 -13.27 -11.86 -16.69
N GLU A 94 -14.44 -11.27 -16.91
CA GLU A 94 -15.55 -11.88 -17.62
C GLU A 94 -15.97 -10.95 -18.77
N THR A 95 -16.20 -11.54 -19.94
CA THR A 95 -16.72 -10.83 -21.12
C THR A 95 -18.07 -11.37 -21.54
N ASN A 96 -18.88 -10.54 -22.20
CA ASN A 96 -20.17 -10.96 -22.77
C ASN A 96 -20.04 -12.01 -23.90
N ARG A 97 -18.83 -12.34 -24.34
CA ARG A 97 -18.54 -13.32 -25.39
C ARG A 97 -17.83 -14.58 -24.88
N ASP A 98 -17.73 -14.77 -23.57
CA ASP A 98 -17.06 -15.94 -22.99
C ASP A 98 -17.94 -17.19 -23.00
N LYS A 99 -19.24 -17.02 -22.73
CA LYS A 99 -20.21 -18.12 -22.73
C LYS A 99 -20.96 -18.16 -24.05
N ASP A 100 -21.44 -19.35 -24.42
CA ASP A 100 -22.36 -19.49 -25.54
C ASP A 100 -23.63 -18.70 -25.23
N ASP A 101 -23.97 -17.76 -26.10
CA ASP A 101 -25.20 -17.00 -25.98
C ASP A 101 -26.31 -17.81 -26.66
N LEU A 102 -27.13 -18.46 -25.83
CA LEU A 102 -28.24 -19.32 -26.25
C LEU A 102 -29.32 -18.53 -27.04
N ASP A 103 -29.48 -17.24 -26.75
CA ASP A 103 -30.48 -16.38 -27.40
C ASP A 103 -30.00 -15.87 -28.77
N SER A 104 -28.70 -15.60 -28.91
CA SER A 104 -28.11 -15.12 -30.17
C SER A 104 -27.55 -16.22 -31.08
N ASN A 105 -27.51 -17.48 -30.60
CA ASN A 105 -26.88 -18.64 -31.26
C ASN A 105 -25.41 -18.38 -31.67
N ARG A 106 -24.69 -17.61 -30.86
CA ARG A 106 -23.29 -17.23 -31.10
C ARG A 106 -22.38 -18.03 -30.16
N LYS A 107 -21.41 -18.74 -30.74
CA LYS A 107 -20.42 -19.52 -29.99
C LYS A 107 -19.54 -18.59 -29.14
N GLY A 108 -19.31 -18.99 -27.89
CA GLY A 108 -18.38 -18.35 -26.96
C GLY A 108 -16.95 -18.41 -27.50
N LEU A 109 -16.27 -17.27 -27.46
CA LEU A 109 -14.93 -17.07 -28.01
C LEU A 109 -13.84 -17.11 -26.94
N ASN A 110 -14.20 -17.27 -25.66
CA ASN A 110 -13.28 -17.29 -24.51
C ASN A 110 -12.30 -16.12 -24.53
N ILE A 111 -12.80 -14.91 -24.80
CA ILE A 111 -11.99 -13.70 -24.95
C ILE A 111 -11.28 -13.34 -23.65
N SER A 112 -11.88 -13.60 -22.48
CA SER A 112 -11.23 -13.39 -21.18
C SER A 112 -9.93 -14.16 -21.05
N ARG A 113 -9.87 -15.41 -21.50
CA ARG A 113 -8.65 -16.22 -21.47
C ARG A 113 -7.56 -15.65 -22.39
N ILE A 114 -7.95 -15.17 -23.57
CA ILE A 114 -7.00 -14.53 -24.51
C ILE A 114 -6.43 -13.26 -23.88
N LEU A 115 -7.28 -12.41 -23.28
CA LEU A 115 -6.85 -11.21 -22.58
C LEU A 115 -5.88 -11.51 -21.42
N MET A 116 -6.15 -12.56 -20.63
CA MET A 116 -5.25 -12.98 -19.55
C MET A 116 -3.89 -13.42 -20.08
N ASN A 117 -3.85 -14.23 -21.14
CA ASN A 117 -2.59 -14.65 -21.76
C ASN A 117 -1.82 -13.45 -22.31
N GLU A 118 -2.50 -12.51 -22.98
CA GLU A 118 -1.85 -11.29 -23.48
C GLU A 118 -1.30 -10.41 -22.34
N MET A 119 -2.00 -10.30 -21.21
CA MET A 119 -1.47 -9.59 -20.03
C MET A 119 -0.19 -10.24 -19.49
N GLU A 120 -0.11 -11.57 -19.52
CA GLU A 120 1.06 -12.33 -19.10
C GLU A 120 2.23 -12.16 -20.08
N GLU A 121 1.98 -12.24 -21.39
CA GLU A 121 2.99 -12.01 -22.44
C GLU A 121 3.64 -10.62 -22.34
N PHE A 122 2.84 -9.60 -22.07
CA PHE A 122 3.32 -8.23 -21.87
C PHE A 122 3.89 -7.98 -20.46
N LYS A 123 3.84 -8.98 -19.57
CA LYS A 123 4.24 -8.88 -18.17
C LYS A 123 3.57 -7.68 -17.47
N LEU A 124 2.29 -7.46 -17.76
CA LEU A 124 1.56 -6.28 -17.30
C LEU A 124 1.57 -6.18 -15.77
N GLN A 125 1.49 -7.32 -15.08
CA GLN A 125 1.56 -7.39 -13.61
C GLN A 125 2.88 -6.83 -13.07
N GLU A 126 4.02 -7.22 -13.64
CA GLU A 126 5.36 -6.72 -13.28
C GLU A 126 5.46 -5.22 -13.55
N LYS A 127 4.99 -4.76 -14.72
CA LYS A 127 5.03 -3.33 -15.09
C LYS A 127 4.14 -2.46 -14.21
N ILE A 128 2.98 -2.94 -13.79
CA ILE A 128 2.13 -2.22 -12.84
C ILE A 128 2.80 -2.15 -11.46
N THR A 129 3.42 -3.24 -11.00
CA THR A 129 4.18 -3.25 -9.74
C THR A 129 5.30 -2.19 -9.76
N GLU A 130 6.13 -2.19 -10.81
CA GLU A 130 7.19 -1.19 -11.03
C GLU A 130 6.63 0.25 -11.03
N HIS A 131 5.49 0.46 -11.69
CA HIS A 131 4.83 1.75 -11.76
C HIS A 131 4.34 2.24 -10.39
N ILE A 132 3.76 1.35 -9.58
CA ILE A 132 3.33 1.66 -8.22
C ILE A 132 4.55 1.94 -7.33
N GLN A 133 5.60 1.12 -7.39
CA GLN A 133 6.86 1.33 -6.66
C GLN A 133 7.44 2.72 -6.96
N GLY A 134 7.58 3.06 -8.24
CA GLY A 134 8.07 4.38 -8.66
C GLY A 134 7.19 5.53 -8.17
N SER A 135 5.86 5.34 -8.15
CA SER A 135 4.92 6.36 -7.65
C SER A 135 5.03 6.63 -6.16
N ARG A 136 5.45 5.62 -5.38
CA ARG A 136 5.65 5.72 -3.92
C ARG A 136 7.05 6.23 -3.59
N MET A 137 8.06 5.82 -4.35
CA MET A 137 9.46 6.20 -4.16
C MET A 137 9.70 7.68 -4.48
N ASN A 138 9.17 8.19 -5.60
CA ASN A 138 9.52 9.50 -6.10
C ASN A 138 8.40 10.54 -5.92
N HIS A 139 8.78 11.78 -5.59
CA HIS A 139 7.85 12.91 -5.53
C HIS A 139 7.21 13.23 -6.90
N GLY A 140 7.89 12.90 -8.00
CA GLY A 140 7.41 13.07 -9.37
C GLY A 140 6.45 11.97 -9.83
N GLY A 141 6.33 10.90 -9.04
CA GLY A 141 5.55 9.73 -9.39
C GLY A 141 6.27 8.77 -10.35
N SER A 142 5.49 8.03 -11.13
CA SER A 142 5.95 7.20 -12.23
C SER A 142 5.06 7.43 -13.45
N LEU A 143 5.59 7.18 -14.66
CA LEU A 143 4.87 7.33 -15.91
C LEU A 143 4.90 6.01 -16.68
N LEU A 144 3.74 5.45 -17.00
CA LEU A 144 3.61 4.25 -17.81
C LEU A 144 3.25 4.65 -19.24
N PHE A 145 4.09 4.29 -20.21
CA PHE A 145 3.95 4.68 -21.61
C PHE A 145 3.53 3.49 -22.48
N TRP A 146 2.52 3.72 -23.33
CA TRP A 146 2.00 2.75 -24.28
C TRP A 146 2.68 2.91 -25.65
N GLY A 147 3.61 2.01 -25.97
CA GLY A 147 4.27 1.96 -27.28
C GLY A 147 3.40 1.25 -28.31
N ILE A 148 2.85 1.99 -29.26
CA ILE A 148 1.95 1.46 -30.29
C ILE A 148 2.58 1.46 -31.68
N LYS A 149 2.18 0.47 -32.48
CA LYS A 149 2.39 0.44 -33.92
C LYS A 149 1.11 0.90 -34.61
N SER A 150 1.24 1.85 -35.53
CA SER A 150 0.14 2.39 -36.33
C SER A 150 0.58 2.63 -37.77
N ASP A 151 -0.38 2.87 -38.67
CA ASP A 151 -0.09 3.24 -40.06
C ASP A 151 0.72 4.54 -40.15
N ILE A 152 0.43 5.49 -39.24
CA ILE A 152 1.14 6.76 -39.15
C ILE A 152 2.37 6.57 -38.27
N PRO A 153 3.58 6.98 -38.71
CA PRO A 153 4.76 6.95 -37.87
C PRO A 153 4.58 7.78 -36.59
N GLN A 154 5.01 7.25 -35.44
CA GLN A 154 4.92 7.89 -34.13
C GLN A 154 5.98 9.00 -33.97
N THR A 155 5.88 10.06 -34.76
CA THR A 155 6.74 11.24 -34.65
C THR A 155 6.40 12.07 -33.41
N ASN A 156 7.30 12.97 -32.99
CA ASN A 156 7.11 13.85 -31.84
C ASN A 156 5.81 14.67 -31.90
N TYR A 157 5.35 15.01 -33.10
CA TYR A 157 4.08 15.70 -33.31
C TYR A 157 2.88 14.78 -33.05
N MET A 158 2.93 13.55 -33.55
CA MET A 158 1.87 12.55 -33.34
C MET A 158 1.72 12.14 -31.88
N LEU A 159 2.82 12.15 -31.11
CA LEU A 159 2.79 11.86 -29.67
C LEU A 159 2.04 12.92 -28.84
N ARG A 160 1.90 14.15 -29.35
CA ARG A 160 1.08 15.21 -28.73
C ARG A 160 -0.41 15.07 -29.04
N GLN A 161 -0.74 14.33 -30.10
CA GLN A 161 -2.11 14.11 -30.50
C GLN A 161 -2.72 12.93 -29.75
N PRO A 162 -4.05 12.92 -29.56
CA PRO A 162 -4.73 11.78 -28.96
C PRO A 162 -4.44 10.51 -29.73
N MET A 163 -4.45 9.39 -29.02
CA MET A 163 -4.26 8.09 -29.64
C MET A 163 -5.35 7.83 -30.70
N PRO A 164 -4.99 7.32 -31.89
CA PRO A 164 -5.97 6.91 -32.89
C PRO A 164 -6.98 5.89 -32.35
N GLU A 165 -8.17 5.88 -32.93
CA GLU A 165 -9.26 4.99 -32.48
C GLU A 165 -8.92 3.51 -32.72
N THR A 166 -8.30 3.19 -33.84
CA THR A 166 -7.75 1.87 -34.17
C THR A 166 -6.23 1.93 -34.23
N ILE A 167 -5.59 0.87 -33.74
CA ILE A 167 -4.13 0.71 -33.76
C ILE A 167 -3.78 -0.59 -34.47
N ARG A 168 -2.59 -0.68 -35.09
CA ARG A 168 -2.16 -1.96 -35.69
C ARG A 168 -1.88 -2.98 -34.61
N ASN A 169 -1.03 -2.60 -33.65
CA ASN A 169 -0.70 -3.43 -32.50
C ASN A 169 -0.16 -2.59 -31.33
N LEU A 170 -0.32 -3.09 -30.10
CA LEU A 170 0.48 -2.64 -28.95
C LEU A 170 1.81 -3.39 -29.02
N GLU A 171 2.93 -2.68 -29.03
CA GLU A 171 4.26 -3.28 -29.21
C GLU A 171 5.00 -3.46 -27.88
N PHE A 172 4.98 -2.44 -27.02
CA PHE A 172 5.64 -2.51 -25.72
C PHE A 172 4.99 -1.59 -24.69
N ILE A 173 5.28 -1.85 -23.42
CA ILE A 173 4.87 -1.03 -22.27
C ILE A 173 6.14 -0.68 -21.49
N ASN A 174 6.41 0.62 -21.34
CA ASN A 174 7.57 1.09 -20.60
C ASN A 174 7.15 1.86 -19.35
N VAL A 175 7.78 1.54 -18.23
CA VAL A 175 7.68 2.32 -17.00
C VAL A 175 8.87 3.29 -16.97
N ILE A 176 8.56 4.57 -16.95
CA ILE A 176 9.52 5.67 -16.99
C ILE A 176 9.63 6.26 -15.59
N ASP A 177 10.87 6.31 -15.10
CA ASP A 177 11.21 6.87 -13.80
C ASP A 177 11.09 8.40 -13.77
N ALA A 178 10.85 8.97 -12.59
CA ALA A 178 10.64 10.40 -12.35
C ALA A 178 11.79 11.29 -12.82
N SER A 179 13.00 10.74 -12.94
CA SER A 179 14.18 11.45 -13.44
C SER A 179 14.13 11.74 -14.95
N ARG A 180 13.28 11.04 -15.71
CA ARG A 180 13.25 11.08 -17.19
C ARG A 180 12.04 11.80 -17.78
N PHE A 181 11.08 12.20 -16.95
CA PHE A 181 9.91 12.96 -17.39
C PHE A 181 9.67 14.19 -16.53
N SER A 182 8.95 15.16 -17.07
CA SER A 182 8.47 16.32 -16.33
C SER A 182 6.97 16.49 -16.53
N VAL A 183 6.30 16.99 -15.50
CA VAL A 183 4.85 17.22 -15.52
C VAL A 183 4.58 18.70 -15.36
N ARG A 184 3.70 19.23 -16.22
CA ARG A 184 3.20 20.59 -16.14
C ARG A 184 1.69 20.61 -16.12
N ARG A 185 1.11 21.68 -15.58
CA ARG A 185 -0.33 21.94 -15.72
C ARG A 185 -0.63 22.44 -17.13
N LYS A 186 -1.71 21.95 -17.72
CA LYS A 186 -2.23 22.44 -19.00
C LYS A 186 -2.74 23.86 -18.91
N THR A 187 -3.45 24.18 -17.83
CA THR A 187 -3.99 25.52 -17.60
C THR A 187 -4.01 25.85 -16.11
N SER A 188 -3.67 27.09 -15.77
CA SER A 188 -3.68 27.61 -14.40
C SER A 188 -4.97 28.32 -14.01
N ASP A 189 -5.84 28.59 -14.99
CA ASP A 189 -7.12 29.25 -14.78
C ASP A 189 -8.11 28.29 -14.11
N PRO A 190 -8.59 28.59 -12.88
CA PRO A 190 -9.56 27.77 -12.17
C PRO A 190 -10.91 27.63 -12.88
N LEU A 191 -11.22 28.52 -13.82
CA LEU A 191 -12.48 28.51 -14.57
C LEU A 191 -12.40 27.64 -15.83
N SER A 192 -11.20 27.17 -16.21
CA SER A 192 -11.02 26.29 -17.35
C SER A 192 -11.44 24.86 -17.02
N LYS A 193 -12.11 24.18 -17.96
CA LYS A 193 -12.40 22.73 -17.87
C LYS A 193 -11.12 21.90 -17.67
N PHE A 194 -10.00 22.38 -18.21
CA PHE A 194 -8.71 21.70 -18.16
C PHE A 194 -7.84 22.18 -16.98
N TYR A 195 -8.46 22.81 -15.98
CA TYR A 195 -7.78 23.22 -14.75
C TYR A 195 -7.15 21.99 -14.10
N ASN A 196 -5.86 22.09 -13.77
CA ASN A 196 -5.10 21.01 -13.12
C ASN A 196 -5.03 19.69 -13.91
N GLU A 197 -5.22 19.71 -15.23
CA GLU A 197 -4.88 18.56 -16.07
C GLU A 197 -3.36 18.45 -16.26
N PRO A 198 -2.75 17.28 -16.02
CA PRO A 198 -1.34 17.06 -16.24
C PRO A 198 -0.99 16.90 -17.73
N ILE A 199 0.06 17.59 -18.14
CA ILE A 199 0.79 17.34 -19.38
C ILE A 199 2.13 16.73 -18.98
N CYS A 200 2.38 15.51 -19.45
CA CYS A 200 3.64 14.82 -19.25
C CYS A 200 4.54 15.02 -20.46
N SER A 201 5.82 15.30 -20.24
CA SER A 201 6.80 15.36 -21.31
C SER A 201 8.00 14.49 -21.00
N VAL A 202 8.42 13.69 -21.98
CA VAL A 202 9.57 12.78 -21.91
C VAL A 202 10.61 13.28 -22.90
N SER A 203 11.84 13.53 -22.45
CA SER A 203 12.93 14.03 -23.30
C SER A 203 12.56 15.26 -24.17
N GLY A 204 11.73 16.16 -23.64
CA GLY A 204 11.27 17.37 -24.33
C GLY A 204 10.08 17.17 -25.30
N VAL A 205 9.61 15.94 -25.47
CA VAL A 205 8.40 15.62 -26.26
C VAL A 205 7.20 15.57 -25.32
N GLU A 206 6.20 16.41 -25.58
CA GLU A 206 4.93 16.36 -24.84
C GLU A 206 4.09 15.18 -25.31
N LEU A 207 3.53 14.46 -24.34
CA LEU A 207 2.67 13.31 -24.56
C LEU A 207 1.22 13.70 -24.27
N ASP A 208 0.31 13.19 -25.11
CA ASP A 208 -1.10 13.22 -24.79
C ASP A 208 -1.45 12.29 -23.62
N SER A 209 -2.49 12.65 -22.87
CA SER A 209 -3.03 11.90 -21.74
C SER A 209 -3.44 10.45 -22.05
N THR A 210 -3.81 10.16 -23.30
CA THR A 210 -4.22 8.80 -23.73
C THR A 210 -3.02 7.86 -23.99
N ARG A 211 -1.81 8.41 -24.13
CA ARG A 211 -0.60 7.67 -24.49
C ARG A 211 0.25 7.28 -23.29
N ALA A 212 0.04 7.92 -22.16
CA ALA A 212 0.74 7.60 -20.94
C ALA A 212 -0.16 7.75 -19.71
N HIS A 213 -0.01 6.84 -18.77
CA HIS A 213 -0.65 6.91 -17.46
C HIS A 213 0.35 7.44 -16.44
N TRP A 214 0.03 8.55 -15.79
CA TRP A 214 0.85 9.14 -14.74
C TRP A 214 0.27 8.83 -13.36
N LEU A 215 1.09 8.24 -12.49
CA LEU A 215 0.70 7.88 -11.13
C LEU A 215 1.60 8.61 -10.14
N VAL A 216 0.98 9.38 -9.26
CA VAL A 216 1.67 10.12 -8.20
C VAL A 216 0.81 10.19 -6.94
N ASN A 217 1.46 10.20 -5.79
CA ASN A 217 0.78 10.39 -4.51
C ASN A 217 0.59 11.88 -4.21
N SER A 218 -0.67 12.31 -4.09
CA SER A 218 -1.06 13.63 -3.57
C SER A 218 -0.30 14.80 -4.23
N TRP A 219 -0.47 14.98 -5.54
CA TRP A 219 0.20 16.05 -6.28
C TRP A 219 -0.28 17.44 -5.86
N ASN A 220 0.66 18.33 -5.58
CA ASN A 220 0.38 19.75 -5.38
C ASN A 220 0.89 20.54 -6.60
N TRP A 221 -0.03 21.28 -7.23
CA TRP A 221 0.22 22.07 -8.42
C TRP A 221 1.06 23.32 -8.19
N ASP A 222 1.00 23.90 -6.99
CA ASP A 222 1.75 25.12 -6.65
C ASP A 222 3.23 24.79 -6.41
N SER A 223 3.50 23.66 -5.76
CA SER A 223 4.86 23.18 -5.53
C SER A 223 5.42 22.33 -6.67
N GLN A 224 4.56 21.90 -7.62
CA GLN A 224 4.88 20.94 -8.68
C GLN A 224 5.56 19.67 -8.13
N ARG A 225 5.08 19.22 -6.96
CA ARG A 225 5.61 18.03 -6.28
C ARG A 225 4.45 17.23 -5.69
N GLY A 226 4.53 15.91 -5.86
CA GLY A 226 3.80 14.96 -5.06
C GLY A 226 4.52 14.70 -3.75
N ILE A 227 3.89 13.91 -2.90
CA ILE A 227 4.46 13.51 -1.62
C ILE A 227 5.06 12.12 -1.77
N SER A 228 6.40 12.03 -1.76
CA SER A 228 7.07 10.73 -1.72
C SER A 228 6.80 10.05 -0.38
N LEU A 229 6.66 8.73 -0.41
CA LEU A 229 6.58 7.94 0.81
C LEU A 229 7.91 7.93 1.55
N ILE A 230 9.03 7.93 0.82
CA ILE A 230 10.38 7.97 1.40
C ILE A 230 10.55 9.26 2.21
N GLU A 231 10.17 10.41 1.64
CA GLU A 231 10.20 11.71 2.35
C GLU A 231 9.35 11.68 3.63
N LYS A 232 8.23 10.94 3.66
CA LYS A 232 7.36 10.83 4.85
C LYS A 232 7.96 9.96 5.96
N VAL A 233 8.67 8.89 5.60
CA VAL A 233 9.17 7.90 6.57
C VAL A 233 10.63 8.14 6.94
N TYR A 234 11.32 9.06 6.26
CA TYR A 234 12.74 9.30 6.40
C TYR A 234 13.19 9.57 7.85
N ASP A 235 12.47 10.43 8.57
CA ASP A 235 12.73 10.70 10.00
C ASP A 235 12.62 9.43 10.85
N GLY A 236 11.63 8.59 10.55
CA GLY A 236 11.44 7.30 11.23
C GLY A 236 12.58 6.32 10.93
N ILE A 237 13.13 6.36 9.71
CA ILE A 237 14.29 5.54 9.32
C ILE A 237 15.55 6.02 10.02
N ILE A 238 15.82 7.34 10.07
CA ILE A 238 16.96 7.89 10.83
C ILE A 238 16.87 7.49 12.30
N ALA A 239 15.67 7.50 12.89
CA ALA A 239 15.47 7.07 14.25
C ALA A 239 15.82 5.59 14.46
N ILE A 240 15.45 4.71 13.51
CA ILE A 240 15.84 3.29 13.54
C ILE A 240 17.34 3.13 13.41
N ASP A 241 17.97 3.80 12.44
CA ASP A 241 19.41 3.70 12.21
C ASP A 241 20.19 4.20 13.44
N THR A 242 19.71 5.27 14.09
CA THR A 242 20.29 5.80 15.34
C THR A 242 20.10 4.82 16.49
N ALA A 243 18.93 4.20 16.61
CA ALA A 243 18.67 3.19 17.63
C ALA A 243 19.54 1.94 17.43
N LEU A 244 19.68 1.47 16.19
CA LEU A 244 20.56 0.36 15.84
C LEU A 244 22.00 0.66 16.21
N TRP A 245 22.51 1.84 15.82
CA TRP A 245 23.87 2.27 16.18
C TRP A 245 24.09 2.36 17.70
N SER A 246 23.10 2.89 18.43
CA SER A 246 23.15 3.01 19.89
C SER A 246 23.17 1.65 20.58
N THR A 247 22.34 0.71 20.13
CA THR A 247 22.30 -0.65 20.66
C THR A 247 23.54 -1.45 20.32
N THR A 248 24.07 -1.30 19.11
CA THR A 248 25.37 -1.90 18.75
C THR A 248 26.49 -1.35 19.64
N SER A 249 26.51 -0.04 19.91
CA SER A 249 27.47 0.58 20.82
C SER A 249 27.33 0.03 22.24
N LEU A 250 26.11 -0.11 22.75
CA LEU A 250 25.84 -0.71 24.06
C LEU A 250 26.32 -2.17 24.12
N ILE A 251 26.14 -2.97 23.07
CA ILE A 251 26.65 -4.34 22.99
C ILE A 251 28.19 -4.35 23.04
N PHE A 252 28.86 -3.43 22.32
CA PHE A 252 30.32 -3.30 22.40
C PHE A 252 30.80 -2.85 23.79
N GLU A 253 30.05 -2.00 24.47
CA GLU A 253 30.30 -1.59 25.86
C GLU A 253 30.00 -2.71 26.87
N MET A 254 29.06 -3.62 26.59
CA MET A 254 28.85 -4.80 27.43
C MET A 254 30.05 -5.75 27.41
N ALA A 255 30.85 -5.73 26.33
CA ALA A 255 32.07 -6.52 26.18
C ALA A 255 33.33 -5.82 26.72
N VAL A 256 33.21 -4.89 27.67
CA VAL A 256 34.37 -4.20 28.29
C VAL A 256 35.31 -5.22 28.92
N LYS A 257 36.56 -5.21 28.47
CA LYS A 257 37.66 -5.98 29.08
C LYS A 257 38.43 -5.07 30.03
N VAL A 258 38.46 -5.45 31.30
CA VAL A 258 39.22 -4.74 32.34
C VAL A 258 40.54 -5.45 32.57
N LEU A 259 41.64 -4.72 32.41
CA LEU A 259 42.98 -5.21 32.71
C LEU A 259 43.57 -4.43 33.88
N THR A 260 43.83 -5.14 34.97
CA THR A 260 44.47 -4.62 36.17
C THR A 260 45.96 -4.96 36.13
N THR A 261 46.85 -4.00 36.41
CA THR A 261 48.29 -4.25 36.42
C THR A 261 49.02 -3.39 37.45
N ASP A 262 49.86 -4.05 38.26
CA ASP A 262 50.65 -3.42 39.34
C ASP A 262 51.70 -2.40 38.85
N LYS A 263 52.00 -2.37 37.54
CA LYS A 263 53.04 -1.53 36.93
C LYS A 263 52.52 -0.22 36.32
N LEU A 264 51.21 0.05 36.40
CA LEU A 264 50.64 1.27 35.81
C LEU A 264 51.14 2.53 36.53
N ASP A 265 51.23 2.48 37.86
CA ASP A 265 51.57 3.63 38.72
C ASP A 265 53.04 4.07 38.59
N SER A 266 53.89 3.21 38.01
CA SER A 266 55.32 3.45 37.81
C SER A 266 55.71 3.72 36.35
N ALA A 267 54.75 3.67 35.42
CA ALA A 267 54.99 3.85 33.99
C ALA A 267 54.77 5.30 33.54
N SER A 268 55.63 5.81 32.65
CA SER A 268 55.46 7.14 32.06
C SER A 268 54.19 7.20 31.19
N PRO A 269 53.40 8.30 31.23
CA PRO A 269 52.13 8.42 30.50
C PRO A 269 52.19 8.09 29.00
N ALA A 270 53.31 8.42 28.34
CA ALA A 270 53.52 8.14 26.92
C ALA A 270 53.63 6.64 26.60
N LYS A 271 54.40 5.89 27.41
CA LYS A 271 54.56 4.43 27.25
C LYS A 271 53.27 3.68 27.59
N THR A 272 52.52 4.18 28.58
CA THR A 272 51.20 3.65 28.93
C THR A 272 50.22 3.83 27.78
N MET A 273 50.21 4.99 27.13
CA MET A 273 49.36 5.25 25.97
C MET A 273 49.75 4.39 24.76
N GLU A 274 51.04 4.21 24.48
CA GLU A 274 51.50 3.30 23.42
C GLU A 274 51.13 1.84 23.70
N PHE A 275 51.33 1.37 24.92
CA PHE A 275 50.94 0.03 25.34
C PHE A 275 49.43 -0.17 25.19
N LEU A 276 48.62 0.79 25.65
CA LEU A 276 47.17 0.76 25.50
C LEU A 276 46.74 0.78 24.03
N ARG A 277 47.44 1.52 23.16
CA ARG A 277 47.18 1.55 21.71
C ARG A 277 47.51 0.22 21.05
N LEU A 278 48.65 -0.39 21.37
CA LEU A 278 49.04 -1.72 20.91
C LEU A 278 48.04 -2.77 21.39
N LEU A 279 47.64 -2.67 22.66
CA LEU A 279 46.72 -3.61 23.29
C LEU A 279 45.31 -3.50 22.70
N ARG A 280 44.81 -2.29 22.40
CA ARG A 280 43.57 -2.06 21.63
C ARG A 280 43.66 -2.57 20.19
N HIS A 281 44.84 -2.55 19.59
CA HIS A 281 45.07 -3.07 18.24
C HIS A 281 45.16 -4.61 18.21
N THR A 282 45.71 -5.23 19.26
CA THR A 282 45.83 -6.71 19.36
C THR A 282 44.54 -7.35 19.89
N LEU A 283 43.91 -6.76 20.89
CA LEU A 283 42.59 -7.15 21.38
C LEU A 283 41.54 -6.34 20.61
N SER A 284 41.13 -6.83 19.44
CA SER A 284 40.04 -6.24 18.64
C SER A 284 38.82 -5.92 19.51
N THR A 285 38.72 -4.70 20.05
CA THR A 285 37.60 -4.25 20.87
C THR A 285 37.73 -2.76 21.15
N GLN A 286 36.71 -1.99 20.77
CA GLN A 286 36.62 -0.54 21.01
C GLN A 286 36.49 -0.17 22.51
N SER A 287 36.46 -1.16 23.41
CA SER A 287 36.20 -1.05 24.85
C SER A 287 37.26 -1.78 25.70
N THR A 288 38.45 -1.18 25.85
CA THR A 288 39.48 -1.65 26.80
C THR A 288 39.77 -0.57 27.83
N ALA A 289 39.68 -0.95 29.12
CA ALA A 289 40.06 -0.12 30.25
C ALA A 289 41.27 -0.73 30.96
N MET A 290 42.28 0.11 31.23
CA MET A 290 43.45 -0.24 32.04
C MET A 290 43.35 0.53 33.35
N LEU A 291 43.48 -0.18 34.47
CA LEU A 291 43.31 0.38 35.81
C LEU A 291 44.52 0.07 36.68
N GLY A 292 44.88 1.03 37.53
CA GLY A 292 45.81 0.82 38.65
C GLY A 292 45.20 -0.14 39.67
N LYS A 293 46.02 -0.76 40.52
CA LYS A 293 45.55 -1.77 41.49
C LYS A 293 44.53 -1.21 42.49
N ASP A 294 44.66 0.07 42.82
CA ASP A 294 43.80 0.79 43.75
C ASP A 294 42.67 1.58 43.04
N GLU A 295 42.62 1.54 41.71
CA GLU A 295 41.59 2.19 40.91
C GLU A 295 40.45 1.21 40.62
N THR A 296 39.22 1.62 40.97
CA THR A 296 38.03 0.83 40.71
C THR A 296 37.24 1.43 39.56
N LEU A 297 37.07 0.68 38.48
CA LEU A 297 36.08 1.00 37.46
C LEU A 297 34.76 0.35 37.85
N THR A 298 33.98 1.07 38.63
CA THR A 298 32.58 0.69 38.81
C THR A 298 31.82 1.07 37.55
N ARG A 299 31.38 0.06 36.80
CA ARG A 299 30.23 0.29 35.93
C ARG A 299 29.12 0.72 36.88
N LEU A 300 28.56 1.91 36.69
CA LEU A 300 27.22 2.24 37.21
C LEU A 300 26.23 1.33 36.46
N GLY A 301 26.32 0.03 36.74
CA GLY A 301 25.48 -1.01 36.20
C GLY A 301 24.09 -0.76 36.77
N ASN A 302 23.15 -0.61 35.85
CA ASN A 302 21.71 -0.41 36.09
C ASN A 302 21.31 1.04 36.36
N SER A 303 21.62 1.95 35.44
CA SER A 303 20.65 3.02 35.14
C SER A 303 19.42 2.39 34.44
N GLY A 304 18.61 1.65 35.20
CA GLY A 304 17.18 1.41 35.00
C GLY A 304 16.65 0.65 33.78
N ILE A 305 17.41 0.50 32.69
CA ILE A 305 16.88 -0.08 31.44
C ILE A 305 17.11 -1.60 31.45
N SER A 306 16.08 -2.36 31.83
CA SER A 306 16.06 -3.81 31.62
C SER A 306 15.97 -4.14 30.12
N ASP A 307 16.40 -5.34 29.71
CA ASP A 307 16.29 -5.82 28.32
C ASP A 307 14.86 -5.64 27.76
N SER A 308 13.84 -5.78 28.62
CA SER A 308 12.43 -5.54 28.29
C SER A 308 12.09 -4.09 27.94
N GLN A 309 12.80 -3.11 28.50
CA GLN A 309 12.60 -1.69 28.17
C GLN A 309 13.26 -1.31 26.83
N LEU A 310 14.36 -1.97 26.45
CA LEU A 310 14.96 -1.80 25.12
C LEU A 310 14.03 -2.31 24.01
N ASP A 311 13.44 -3.49 24.19
CA ASP A 311 12.47 -4.04 23.22
C ASP A 311 11.22 -3.14 23.08
N THR A 312 10.78 -2.54 24.18
CA THR A 312 9.68 -1.58 24.17
C THR A 312 10.01 -0.32 23.35
N LEU A 313 11.24 0.21 23.48
CA LEU A 313 11.70 1.35 22.70
C LEU A 313 11.78 1.03 21.20
N PHE A 314 12.35 -0.12 20.84
CA PHE A 314 12.37 -0.57 19.45
C PHE A 314 10.97 -0.76 18.88
N SER A 315 10.09 -1.42 19.63
CA SER A 315 8.70 -1.60 19.26
C SER A 315 7.96 -0.26 19.07
N PHE A 316 8.26 0.76 19.87
CA PHE A 316 7.71 2.10 19.70
C PHE A 316 8.17 2.74 18.38
N ILE A 317 9.46 2.62 18.03
CA ILE A 317 9.97 3.16 16.77
C ILE A 317 9.28 2.49 15.57
N PHE A 318 9.12 1.16 15.57
CA PHE A 318 8.39 0.46 14.51
C PHE A 318 6.91 0.82 14.46
N LYS A 319 6.26 1.08 15.61
CA LYS A 319 4.89 1.60 15.66
C LYS A 319 4.77 2.99 15.03
N VAL A 320 5.72 3.88 15.31
CA VAL A 320 5.76 5.21 14.67
C VAL A 320 5.95 5.07 13.16
N LEU A 321 6.89 4.22 12.71
CA LEU A 321 7.12 3.96 11.29
C LEU A 321 5.89 3.36 10.60
N SER A 322 5.19 2.43 11.27
CA SER A 322 3.91 1.87 10.82
C SER A 322 2.83 2.94 10.70
N GLY A 323 2.72 3.85 11.68
CA GLY A 323 1.79 4.98 11.62
C GLY A 323 2.10 5.97 10.48
N LEU A 324 3.38 6.23 10.21
CA LEU A 324 3.81 7.12 9.12
C LEU A 324 3.59 6.50 7.73
N SER A 325 3.87 5.21 7.60
CA SER A 325 3.77 4.47 6.33
C SER A 325 2.35 3.94 6.03
N LYS A 326 1.51 3.81 7.07
CA LYS A 326 0.24 3.07 7.05
C LYS A 326 0.41 1.60 6.65
N ILE A 327 1.52 1.00 7.04
CA ILE A 327 1.82 -0.41 6.76
C ILE A 327 1.96 -1.15 8.10
N PRO A 328 1.33 -2.32 8.28
CA PRO A 328 1.48 -3.10 9.50
C PRO A 328 2.94 -3.44 9.82
N ILE A 329 3.29 -3.46 11.10
CA ILE A 329 4.67 -3.73 11.57
C ILE A 329 5.18 -5.08 11.04
N SER A 330 4.32 -6.10 10.98
CA SER A 330 4.63 -7.43 10.44
C SER A 330 5.23 -7.35 9.03
N LYS A 331 4.62 -6.53 8.17
CA LYS A 331 5.04 -6.32 6.78
C LYS A 331 6.33 -5.51 6.68
N ILE A 332 6.48 -4.45 7.50
CA ILE A 332 7.72 -3.64 7.54
C ILE A 332 8.93 -4.52 7.91
N LEU A 333 8.76 -5.40 8.90
CA LEU A 333 9.79 -6.33 9.35
C LEU A 333 10.06 -7.49 8.35
N GLY A 334 9.36 -7.53 7.21
CA GLY A 334 9.49 -8.61 6.23
C GLY A 334 9.01 -9.96 6.73
N ARG A 335 8.19 -10.00 7.79
CA ARG A 335 7.58 -11.24 8.26
C ARG A 335 6.51 -11.64 7.26
N THR A 336 6.67 -12.79 6.62
CA THR A 336 5.61 -13.38 5.82
C THR A 336 4.42 -13.66 6.73
N GLN A 337 3.30 -12.97 6.50
CA GLN A 337 2.02 -13.39 7.05
C GLN A 337 1.66 -14.71 6.38
N SER A 338 2.10 -15.80 7.00
CA SER A 338 1.52 -17.12 6.82
C SER A 338 0.12 -17.05 7.41
N VAL A 339 -0.82 -16.58 6.59
CA VAL A 339 -2.26 -16.59 6.85
C VAL A 339 -2.67 -15.66 8.01
N ILE A 340 -3.69 -14.80 7.79
CA ILE A 340 -4.21 -13.94 8.85
C ILE A 340 -4.88 -14.86 9.89
N ASN A 341 -4.17 -15.15 10.98
CA ASN A 341 -4.77 -15.81 12.13
C ASN A 341 -5.55 -14.77 12.92
N ILE A 342 -6.85 -14.69 12.63
CA ILE A 342 -7.85 -14.02 13.46
C ILE A 342 -7.94 -14.81 14.77
N GLY A 343 -6.99 -14.61 15.68
CA GLY A 343 -6.92 -15.39 16.91
C GLY A 343 -6.09 -14.75 18.01
N ASN A 344 -4.86 -14.28 17.73
CA ASN A 344 -3.91 -13.91 18.80
C ASN A 344 -3.07 -12.65 18.53
N SER A 345 -3.33 -11.91 17.46
CA SER A 345 -2.67 -10.62 17.16
C SER A 345 -3.69 -9.74 16.46
N ASP A 346 -3.94 -8.53 16.97
CA ASP A 346 -4.97 -7.57 16.50
C ASP A 346 -5.23 -7.66 14.99
N PRO A 347 -6.23 -8.46 14.56
CA PRO A 347 -6.47 -8.73 13.14
C PRO A 347 -7.08 -7.53 12.42
N SER A 348 -7.40 -6.46 13.15
CA SER A 348 -7.94 -5.21 12.62
C SER A 348 -6.97 -4.48 11.71
N ASP A 349 -5.68 -4.47 12.05
CA ASP A 349 -4.71 -3.64 11.35
C ASP A 349 -4.41 -4.19 9.95
N ASP A 350 -4.32 -5.53 9.83
CA ASP A 350 -4.14 -6.21 8.55
C ASP A 350 -5.36 -6.06 7.65
N VAL A 351 -6.56 -6.23 8.21
CA VAL A 351 -7.81 -6.04 7.46
C VAL A 351 -7.92 -4.61 6.96
N SER A 352 -7.69 -3.61 7.83
CA SER A 352 -7.72 -2.20 7.44
C SER A 352 -6.67 -1.88 6.36
N TYR A 353 -5.48 -2.47 6.43
CA TYR A 353 -4.46 -2.32 5.40
C TYR A 353 -4.91 -2.91 4.06
N PHE A 354 -5.43 -4.14 4.03
CA PHE A 354 -5.88 -4.76 2.77
C PHE A 354 -7.11 -4.06 2.17
N GLU A 355 -7.99 -3.47 2.99
CA GLU A 355 -9.07 -2.61 2.51
C GLU A 355 -8.53 -1.34 1.83
N ASP A 356 -7.51 -0.70 2.41
CA ASP A 356 -6.84 0.45 1.81
C ASP A 356 -6.13 0.08 0.50
N VAL A 357 -5.50 -1.09 0.44
CA VAL A 357 -4.90 -1.63 -0.80
C VAL A 357 -5.97 -1.92 -1.84
N SER A 358 -7.10 -2.51 -1.46
CA SER A 358 -8.21 -2.78 -2.38
C SER A 358 -8.81 -1.48 -2.94
N ARG A 359 -8.99 -0.46 -2.09
CA ARG A 359 -9.38 0.89 -2.53
C ARG A 359 -8.37 1.47 -3.53
N PHE A 360 -7.07 1.26 -3.28
CA PHE A 360 -6.02 1.70 -4.18
C PHE A 360 -6.06 0.96 -5.53
N GLN A 361 -6.29 -0.36 -5.54
CA GLN A 361 -6.47 -1.15 -6.76
C GLN A 361 -7.61 -0.58 -7.62
N GLU A 362 -8.76 -0.33 -7.01
CA GLU A 362 -9.96 0.20 -7.69
C GLU A 362 -9.75 1.62 -8.24
N LEU A 363 -9.08 2.51 -7.50
CA LEU A 363 -8.92 3.90 -7.92
C LEU A 363 -7.76 4.13 -8.89
N LYS A 364 -6.67 3.37 -8.76
CA LYS A 364 -5.40 3.64 -9.46
C LYS A 364 -4.98 2.56 -10.43
N VAL A 365 -5.24 1.30 -10.12
CA VAL A 365 -4.81 0.16 -10.96
C VAL A 365 -5.87 -0.16 -12.02
N ARG A 366 -7.16 -0.11 -11.68
CA ARG A 366 -8.26 -0.37 -12.60
C ARG A 366 -8.18 0.44 -13.91
N PRO A 367 -7.91 1.76 -13.90
CA PRO A 367 -7.81 2.53 -15.14
C PRO A 367 -6.68 2.06 -16.06
N ILE A 368 -5.58 1.56 -15.51
CA ILE A 368 -4.43 1.07 -16.27
C ILE A 368 -4.80 -0.23 -16.99
N ILE A 369 -5.42 -1.17 -16.27
CA ILE A 369 -5.88 -2.45 -16.81
C ILE A 369 -6.97 -2.22 -17.85
N ASP A 370 -7.92 -1.33 -17.58
CA ASP A 370 -8.99 -0.98 -18.49
C ASP A 370 -8.45 -0.38 -19.80
N GLN A 371 -7.45 0.49 -19.71
CA GLN A 371 -6.76 1.02 -20.87
C GLN A 371 -6.03 -0.07 -21.65
N PHE A 372 -5.34 -1.00 -20.98
CA PHE A 372 -4.69 -2.13 -21.64
C PHE A 372 -5.71 -2.98 -22.43
N ILE A 373 -6.84 -3.34 -21.80
CA ILE A 373 -7.91 -4.12 -22.43
C ILE A 373 -8.45 -3.37 -23.67
N LYS A 374 -8.75 -2.07 -23.54
CA LYS A 374 -9.19 -1.22 -24.66
C LYS A 374 -8.20 -1.25 -25.82
N LEU A 375 -6.90 -1.12 -25.54
CA LEU A 375 -5.87 -1.12 -26.57
C LEU A 375 -5.76 -2.49 -27.27
N ARG A 376 -5.89 -3.59 -26.53
CA ARG A 376 -5.86 -4.93 -27.11
C ARG A 376 -7.08 -5.22 -27.99
N ILE A 377 -8.27 -4.80 -27.56
CA ILE A 377 -9.49 -4.98 -28.36
C ILE A 377 -9.43 -4.14 -29.66
N ARG A 378 -8.83 -2.93 -29.61
CA ARG A 378 -8.69 -2.02 -30.76
C ARG A 378 -7.52 -2.36 -31.71
N SER A 379 -6.75 -3.40 -31.39
CA SER A 379 -5.59 -3.83 -32.16
C SER A 379 -5.99 -4.64 -33.38
N THR A 380 -5.83 -4.08 -34.59
CA THR A 380 -6.27 -4.74 -35.83
C THR A 380 -5.49 -6.01 -36.16
N GLU A 381 -4.21 -6.10 -35.78
CA GLU A 381 -3.40 -7.31 -35.95
C GLU A 381 -3.71 -8.37 -34.87
N GLY A 382 -4.34 -7.96 -33.76
CA GLY A 382 -4.66 -8.79 -32.61
C GLY A 382 -5.67 -9.90 -32.89
N GLN A 383 -5.57 -10.98 -32.11
CA GLN A 383 -6.45 -12.14 -32.24
C GLN A 383 -7.91 -11.78 -31.93
N ILE A 384 -8.14 -10.93 -30.92
CA ILE A 384 -9.48 -10.52 -30.48
C ILE A 384 -10.23 -9.75 -31.57
N TYR A 385 -9.57 -8.77 -32.20
CA TYR A 385 -10.18 -7.97 -33.27
C TYR A 385 -10.58 -8.83 -34.48
N LYS A 386 -9.74 -9.83 -34.83
CA LYS A 386 -10.04 -10.80 -35.90
C LYS A 386 -11.22 -11.71 -35.54
N LEU A 387 -11.31 -12.17 -34.30
CA LEU A 387 -12.43 -12.99 -33.83
C LEU A 387 -13.75 -12.21 -33.79
N LEU A 388 -13.69 -10.90 -33.55
CA LEU A 388 -14.84 -9.99 -33.55
C LEU A 388 -15.20 -9.45 -34.94
N ASN A 389 -14.46 -9.83 -36.00
CA ASN A 389 -14.62 -9.27 -37.35
C ASN A 389 -14.60 -7.73 -37.38
N GLY A 390 -13.87 -7.09 -36.48
CA GLY A 390 -13.78 -5.64 -36.36
C GLY A 390 -14.92 -4.95 -35.60
N ASP A 391 -15.89 -5.68 -35.05
CA ASP A 391 -16.92 -5.12 -34.17
C ASP A 391 -16.43 -5.04 -32.71
N PHE A 392 -15.49 -4.13 -32.45
CA PHE A 392 -14.93 -3.90 -31.11
C PHE A 392 -15.90 -3.19 -30.15
N ALA A 393 -16.93 -2.51 -30.68
CA ALA A 393 -17.86 -1.71 -29.88
C ALA A 393 -18.91 -2.56 -29.14
N SER A 394 -19.19 -3.78 -29.62
CA SER A 394 -20.17 -4.69 -28.99
C SER A 394 -19.60 -5.54 -27.85
N LEU A 395 -18.27 -5.48 -27.61
CA LEU A 395 -17.62 -6.21 -26.53
C LEU A 395 -17.70 -5.42 -25.23
N ASP A 396 -18.40 -5.97 -24.23
CA ASP A 396 -18.43 -5.45 -22.87
C ASP A 396 -17.62 -6.39 -21.97
N TRP A 397 -16.81 -5.81 -21.08
CA TRP A 397 -15.98 -6.55 -20.14
C TRP A 397 -16.18 -6.02 -18.73
N LYS A 398 -16.20 -6.95 -17.77
CA LYS A 398 -16.21 -6.63 -16.34
C LYS A 398 -15.13 -7.44 -15.69
N PHE A 399 -14.37 -6.81 -14.81
CA PHE A 399 -13.36 -7.50 -14.03
C PHE A 399 -13.38 -7.10 -12.57
N LYS A 400 -13.08 -8.06 -11.72
CA LYS A 400 -12.99 -7.90 -10.26
C LYS A 400 -11.58 -8.28 -9.82
N PHE A 401 -11.05 -7.53 -8.85
CA PHE A 401 -9.82 -7.94 -8.18
C PHE A 401 -10.12 -9.13 -7.27
N LYS A 402 -9.22 -10.11 -7.26
CA LYS A 402 -9.34 -11.23 -6.33
C LYS A 402 -9.11 -10.74 -4.91
N THR A 403 -9.86 -11.30 -3.96
CA THR A 403 -9.76 -10.92 -2.55
C THR A 403 -8.34 -11.16 -2.02
N LEU A 404 -7.74 -10.12 -1.42
CA LEU A 404 -6.38 -10.15 -0.86
C LEU A 404 -6.33 -10.89 0.49
N CYS A 405 -7.40 -10.74 1.28
CA CYS A 405 -7.56 -11.38 2.57
C CYS A 405 -8.10 -12.80 2.36
N LYS A 406 -7.24 -13.81 2.51
CA LYS A 406 -7.67 -15.21 2.58
C LYS A 406 -7.94 -15.54 4.05
N SER A 407 -9.17 -15.97 4.34
CA SER A 407 -9.51 -16.54 5.64
C SER A 407 -8.62 -17.76 5.92
N SER A 408 -8.13 -17.88 7.15
CA SER A 408 -7.36 -19.06 7.52
C SER A 408 -8.28 -20.29 7.53
N PRO A 409 -7.79 -21.51 7.24
CA PRO A 409 -8.62 -22.71 7.39
C PRO A 409 -9.23 -22.83 8.80
N ALA A 410 -8.54 -22.31 9.82
CA ALA A 410 -9.05 -22.24 11.19
C ALA A 410 -10.16 -21.18 11.35
N SER A 411 -10.03 -20.01 10.73
CA SER A 411 -11.06 -18.97 10.72
C SER A 411 -12.26 -19.38 9.88
N GLU A 412 -12.06 -20.13 8.79
CA GLU A 412 -13.13 -20.72 8.00
C GLU A 412 -13.85 -21.80 8.79
N ALA A 413 -13.12 -22.69 9.48
CA ALA A 413 -13.70 -23.68 10.37
C ALA A 413 -14.50 -23.03 11.53
N ASP A 414 -13.97 -21.99 12.16
CA ASP A 414 -14.67 -21.25 13.21
C ASP A 414 -15.89 -20.49 12.67
N THR A 415 -15.77 -19.87 11.49
CA THR A 415 -16.91 -19.23 10.81
C THR A 415 -17.97 -20.26 10.45
N ASN A 416 -17.58 -21.43 9.94
CA ASN A 416 -18.47 -22.54 9.62
C ASN A 416 -19.13 -23.12 10.88
N LEU A 417 -18.42 -23.20 12.00
CA LEU A 417 -18.98 -23.62 13.28
C LEU A 417 -20.00 -22.62 13.81
N LYS A 418 -19.69 -21.32 13.81
CA LYS A 418 -20.62 -20.25 14.20
C LYS A 418 -21.86 -20.20 13.30
N ASN A 419 -21.64 -20.40 12.01
CA ASN A 419 -22.67 -20.54 11.00
C ASN A 419 -23.58 -21.74 11.26
N ALA A 420 -23.02 -22.92 11.54
CA ALA A 420 -23.78 -24.12 11.89
C ALA A 420 -24.55 -23.95 13.21
N GLN A 421 -23.96 -23.26 14.20
CA GLN A 421 -24.64 -22.90 15.45
C GLN A 421 -25.82 -21.94 15.19
N ALA A 422 -25.65 -20.93 14.33
CA ALA A 422 -26.72 -20.03 13.94
C ALA A 422 -27.85 -20.79 13.20
N ASP A 423 -27.49 -21.68 12.29
CA ASP A 423 -28.44 -22.52 11.55
C ASP A 423 -29.23 -23.45 12.51
N GLN A 424 -28.56 -24.05 13.50
CA GLN A 424 -29.20 -24.82 14.58
C GLN A 424 -30.21 -23.98 15.37
N ILE A 425 -29.86 -22.72 15.69
CA ILE A 425 -30.75 -21.79 16.39
C ILE A 425 -31.98 -21.46 15.51
N TYR A 426 -31.79 -21.18 14.22
CA TYR A 426 -32.89 -20.88 13.31
C TYR A 426 -33.85 -22.07 13.13
N ILE A 427 -33.33 -23.30 13.09
CA ILE A 427 -34.15 -24.52 13.04
C ILE A 427 -34.90 -24.71 14.36
N THR A 428 -34.24 -24.49 15.50
CA THR A 428 -34.85 -24.68 16.83
C THR A 428 -35.96 -23.67 17.11
N ILE A 429 -35.81 -22.42 16.64
CA ILE A 429 -36.81 -21.35 16.77
C ILE A 429 -37.92 -21.49 15.71
N GLY A 430 -37.74 -22.35 14.71
CA GLY A 430 -38.69 -22.57 13.61
C GLY A 430 -38.70 -21.45 12.56
N SER A 431 -37.63 -20.63 12.50
CA SER A 431 -37.50 -19.55 11.51
C SER A 431 -37.04 -20.05 10.13
N LEU A 432 -36.33 -21.19 10.08
CA LEU A 432 -35.90 -21.83 8.84
C LEU A 432 -36.09 -23.35 8.98
N SER A 433 -36.56 -24.00 7.93
CA SER A 433 -36.63 -25.46 7.89
C SER A 433 -35.26 -26.09 7.59
N PRO A 434 -34.99 -27.33 8.04
CA PRO A 434 -33.74 -28.03 7.73
C PRO A 434 -33.46 -28.13 6.22
N GLY A 435 -34.50 -28.27 5.39
CA GLY A 435 -34.39 -28.32 3.93
C GLY A 435 -33.93 -26.99 3.31
N GLU A 436 -34.43 -25.86 3.81
CA GLU A 436 -34.02 -24.52 3.34
C GLU A 436 -32.59 -24.18 3.76
N VAL A 437 -32.16 -24.61 4.94
CA VAL A 437 -30.76 -24.46 5.37
C VAL A 437 -29.84 -25.29 4.47
N LYS A 438 -30.22 -26.53 4.14
CA LYS A 438 -29.46 -27.39 3.22
C LYS A 438 -29.30 -26.73 1.85
N GLN A 439 -30.38 -26.22 1.26
CA GLN A 439 -30.31 -25.52 -0.04
C GLN A 439 -29.47 -24.24 0.00
N LYS A 440 -29.55 -23.47 1.09
CA LYS A 440 -28.76 -22.23 1.24
C LYS A 440 -27.26 -22.50 1.43
N ARG A 441 -26.88 -23.56 2.14
CA ARG A 441 -25.48 -23.90 2.45
C ARG A 441 -24.81 -24.75 1.38
N PHE A 442 -25.56 -25.67 0.77
CA PHE A 442 -25.03 -26.68 -0.14
C PHE A 442 -25.90 -26.76 -1.41
N PRO A 443 -25.86 -25.74 -2.27
CA PRO A 443 -26.66 -25.68 -3.49
C PRO A 443 -26.30 -26.78 -4.51
N GLU A 444 -25.10 -27.37 -4.40
CA GLU A 444 -24.61 -28.44 -5.28
C GLU A 444 -24.92 -29.86 -4.75
N MET A 445 -25.45 -30.01 -3.54
CA MET A 445 -25.88 -31.32 -3.05
C MET A 445 -27.27 -31.65 -3.59
N GLU A 446 -27.43 -32.82 -4.22
CA GLU A 446 -28.73 -33.32 -4.65
C GLU A 446 -29.75 -33.32 -3.51
N ASN A 447 -30.95 -32.81 -3.81
CA ASN A 447 -32.11 -32.90 -2.95
C ASN A 447 -32.63 -34.33 -2.97
N PHE A 448 -32.09 -35.20 -2.11
CA PHE A 448 -32.78 -36.43 -1.76
C PHE A 448 -34.04 -36.06 -0.96
N ASP A 449 -35.19 -36.21 -1.60
CA ASP A 449 -36.50 -36.07 -0.98
C ASP A 449 -36.81 -37.36 -0.20
N TYR A 450 -36.77 -37.28 1.13
CA TYR A 450 -37.12 -38.41 2.00
C TYR A 450 -38.64 -38.63 2.11
N SER A 451 -39.47 -37.89 1.35
CA SER A 451 -40.93 -37.92 1.48
C SER A 451 -41.68 -38.59 0.32
N GLN A 452 -40.97 -39.18 -0.64
CA GLN A 452 -41.57 -40.01 -1.68
C GLN A 452 -40.93 -41.38 -1.77
N ASP A 453 -41.19 -42.21 -0.76
CA ASP A 453 -41.53 -43.61 -1.02
C ASP A 453 -42.12 -44.21 0.26
N GLY A 454 -43.42 -44.49 0.23
CA GLY A 454 -44.06 -45.45 1.14
C GLY A 454 -43.66 -46.90 0.82
N GLY A 455 -42.44 -47.11 0.33
CA GLY A 455 -41.84 -48.40 0.09
C GLY A 455 -41.06 -48.79 1.33
N HIS A 456 -41.49 -49.86 1.99
CA HIS A 456 -40.71 -50.54 3.02
C HIS A 456 -39.29 -50.74 2.50
N LEU A 457 -38.30 -50.07 3.11
CA LEU A 457 -36.89 -50.41 2.92
C LEU A 457 -36.74 -51.84 3.45
N ASP A 458 -36.58 -52.80 2.56
CA ASP A 458 -36.41 -54.20 2.91
C ASP A 458 -34.97 -54.37 3.41
N PHE A 459 -34.83 -54.54 4.72
CA PHE A 459 -33.54 -54.79 5.39
C PHE A 459 -33.24 -56.29 5.51
N THR A 460 -33.87 -57.14 4.69
CA THR A 460 -33.47 -58.55 4.63
C THR A 460 -32.06 -58.66 4.07
N GLU A 461 -31.17 -59.24 4.88
CA GLU A 461 -29.82 -59.59 4.47
C GLU A 461 -29.89 -60.52 3.25
N PRO A 462 -29.10 -60.27 2.18
CA PRO A 462 -29.05 -61.17 1.05
C PRO A 462 -28.46 -62.51 1.51
N ASP A 463 -29.21 -63.58 1.29
CA ASP A 463 -28.84 -64.95 1.64
C ASP A 463 -27.53 -65.33 0.91
N LEU A 464 -26.44 -65.42 1.67
CA LEU A 464 -25.14 -65.86 1.17
C LEU A 464 -25.23 -67.36 0.90
N SER A 465 -25.53 -67.73 -0.35
CA SER A 465 -25.45 -69.10 -0.81
C SER A 465 -24.06 -69.68 -0.49
N ASN A 466 -24.05 -70.72 0.34
CA ASN A 466 -22.87 -71.43 0.82
C ASN A 466 -21.94 -71.89 -0.33
N PRO A 467 -20.62 -71.87 -0.13
CA PRO A 467 -19.64 -72.19 -1.16
C PRO A 467 -19.32 -73.69 -1.16
N GLU A 468 -19.97 -74.49 -2.00
CA GLU A 468 -19.48 -75.80 -2.41
C GLU A 468 -20.26 -76.30 -3.64
N GLU A 469 -19.53 -76.88 -4.59
CA GLU A 469 -20.01 -77.51 -5.84
C GLU A 469 -20.30 -76.59 -7.03
N LEU A 470 -19.27 -76.31 -7.84
CA LEU A 470 -19.22 -76.76 -9.25
C LEU A 470 -17.86 -76.40 -9.88
N ASN A 471 -16.88 -77.23 -9.54
CA ASN A 471 -15.75 -77.53 -10.43
C ASN A 471 -16.28 -78.11 -11.75
N SER A 472 -15.82 -77.60 -12.89
CA SER A 472 -15.31 -78.38 -14.04
C SER A 472 -14.95 -77.48 -15.23
N PRO A 473 -14.00 -77.88 -16.10
CA PRO A 473 -12.95 -76.98 -16.57
C PRO A 473 -13.06 -76.57 -18.04
N VAL A 474 -12.33 -75.49 -18.33
CA VAL A 474 -11.94 -74.97 -19.64
C VAL A 474 -11.34 -76.10 -20.50
N GLN A 475 -11.94 -76.36 -21.67
CA GLN A 475 -11.34 -77.16 -22.74
C GLN A 475 -10.36 -76.30 -23.56
N GLN A 476 -9.28 -76.97 -23.97
CA GLN A 476 -8.04 -76.49 -24.59
C GLN A 476 -8.19 -75.62 -25.83
#